data_AF-A0A7Y5XY13-F1
#
_entry.id   AF-A0A7Y5XY13-F1
#
_cell.length_a   1.000
_cell.length_b   1.000
_cell.length_c   1.000
_cell.angle_alpha   90.00
_cell.angle_beta   90.00
_cell.angle_gamma   90.00
#
_symmetry.space_group_name_H-M   'P 1'
#
loop_
_entity.id
_entity.type
_entity.pdbx_description
1 polymer ?
#
loop_
_entity_poly.entity_id
_entity_poly.type
_entity_poly.pdbx_seq_one_letter_code
_entity_poly.pdbx_strand_id
1 'polypeptide(L)'
;MKGDRAIESGADKLDELSGRAAARGGLTGKLSGELAEDASFLRKLKPSLIVGRAKGELPKNQEPGAPARPAAPSGPQLDRPKKQGGPNPLALAGAAFGIGAVLAKVIDWRGHAHPKR
;
A
#
# COMPACT_ATOMS: atom_id res chain seq x y z
N MET A 1 -8.77 13.37 -3.30
CA MET A 1 -9.71 12.77 -2.31
C MET A 1 -8.95 12.43 -1.04
N LYS A 2 -9.61 12.20 0.12
CA LYS A 2 -8.91 11.81 1.37
C LYS A 2 -8.07 10.53 1.19
N GLY A 3 -8.59 9.56 0.43
CA GLY A 3 -7.89 8.31 0.12
C GLY A 3 -6.62 8.51 -0.71
N ASP A 4 -6.62 9.39 -1.71
CA ASP A 4 -5.41 9.69 -2.49
C ASP A 4 -4.29 10.25 -1.62
N ARG A 5 -4.64 11.12 -0.66
CA ARG A 5 -3.66 11.72 0.26
C ARG A 5 -3.08 10.72 1.23
N ALA A 6 -3.87 9.73 1.67
CA ALA A 6 -3.37 8.64 2.50
C ALA A 6 -2.38 7.75 1.72
N ILE A 7 -2.68 7.46 0.46
CA ILE A 7 -1.79 6.72 -0.43
C ILE A 7 -0.49 7.51 -0.70
N GLU A 8 -0.60 8.81 -0.97
CA GLU A 8 0.58 9.66 -1.19
C GLU A 8 1.48 9.70 0.05
N SER A 9 0.89 9.94 1.23
CA SER A 9 1.67 9.96 2.47
C SER A 9 2.33 8.61 2.78
N GLY A 10 1.68 7.50 2.41
CA GLY A 10 2.27 6.16 2.54
C GLY A 10 3.44 5.96 1.59
N ALA A 11 3.29 6.36 0.33
CA ALA A 11 4.36 6.30 -0.67
C ALA A 11 5.56 7.17 -0.27
N ASP A 12 5.32 8.38 0.24
CA ASP A 12 6.39 9.28 0.68
C ASP A 12 7.17 8.70 1.86
N LYS A 13 6.49 8.02 2.79
CA LYS A 13 7.17 7.32 3.90
C LYS A 13 8.02 6.15 3.41
N LEU A 14 7.55 5.38 2.43
CA LEU A 14 8.33 4.27 1.86
C LEU A 14 9.57 4.79 1.12
N ASP A 15 9.44 5.90 0.40
CA ASP A 15 10.54 6.56 -0.29
C ASP A 15 11.59 7.10 0.70
N GLU A 16 11.13 7.72 1.80
CA GLU A 16 12.01 8.17 2.90
C GLU A 16 12.71 7.00 3.60
N LEU A 17 12.03 5.86 3.77
CA LEU A 17 12.64 4.64 4.33
C LEU A 17 13.62 4.01 3.35
N SER A 18 13.35 4.04 2.05
CA SER A 18 14.28 3.60 1.00
C SER A 18 15.58 4.41 1.07
N GLY A 19 15.50 5.74 1.08
CA GLY A 19 16.67 6.61 1.18
C GLY A 19 17.48 6.36 2.45
N ARG A 20 16.81 6.17 3.60
CA ARG A 20 17.47 5.81 4.87
C ARG A 20 18.12 4.44 4.82
N ALA A 21 17.49 3.46 4.19
CA ALA A 21 18.01 2.11 4.05
C ALA A 21 19.24 2.09 3.13
N ALA A 22 19.22 2.85 2.03
CA ALA A 22 20.35 3.05 1.13
C ALA A 22 21.53 3.70 1.85
N ALA A 23 21.28 4.75 2.63
CA ALA A 23 22.32 5.45 3.40
C ALA A 23 22.95 4.59 4.50
N ARG A 24 22.19 3.67 5.12
CA ARG A 24 22.72 2.73 6.12
C ARG A 24 23.53 1.58 5.53
N GLY A 25 23.29 1.22 4.27
CA GLY A 25 23.99 0.13 3.60
C GLY A 25 23.69 -1.26 4.20
N GLY A 26 24.53 -2.23 3.86
CA GLY A 26 24.41 -3.61 4.36
C GLY A 26 23.13 -4.32 3.93
N LEU A 27 22.57 -5.15 4.82
CA LEU A 27 21.34 -5.93 4.55
C LEU A 27 20.13 -5.00 4.32
N THR A 28 20.03 -3.91 5.06
CA THR A 28 18.98 -2.90 4.86
C THR A 28 19.13 -2.17 3.53
N GLY A 29 20.36 -1.89 3.10
CA GLY A 29 20.63 -1.28 1.79
C GLY A 29 20.07 -2.10 0.63
N LYS A 30 20.04 -3.43 0.73
CA LYS A 30 19.44 -4.31 -0.29
C LYS A 30 17.92 -4.12 -0.43
N LEU A 31 17.25 -3.68 0.63
CA LEU A 31 15.81 -3.43 0.64
C LEU A 31 15.44 -2.05 0.10
N SER A 32 16.42 -1.14 -0.08
CA SER A 32 16.14 0.22 -0.53
C SER A 32 15.46 0.25 -1.91
N GLY A 33 15.93 -0.58 -2.85
CA GLY A 33 15.32 -0.70 -4.17
C GLY A 33 13.86 -1.15 -4.08
N GLU A 34 13.59 -2.24 -3.35
CA GLU A 34 12.24 -2.77 -3.15
C GLU A 34 11.30 -1.74 -2.53
N LEU A 35 11.76 -1.00 -1.51
CA LEU A 35 10.96 0.04 -0.86
C LEU A 35 10.63 1.23 -1.78
N ALA A 36 11.57 1.62 -2.65
CA ALA A 36 11.31 2.66 -3.64
C ALA A 36 10.32 2.19 -4.71
N GLU A 37 10.39 0.90 -5.08
CA GLU A 37 9.48 0.29 -6.02
C GLU A 37 8.07 0.16 -5.43
N ASP A 38 7.96 -0.22 -4.15
CA ASP A 38 6.72 -0.23 -3.38
C ASP A 38 6.10 1.17 -3.25
N ALA A 39 6.92 2.20 -3.02
CA ALA A 39 6.45 3.59 -3.02
C ALA A 39 5.82 3.97 -4.38
N SER A 40 6.49 3.59 -5.47
CA SER A 40 6.00 3.81 -6.83
C SER A 40 4.73 2.99 -7.13
N PHE A 41 4.63 1.77 -6.59
CA PHE A 41 3.45 0.93 -6.68
C PHE A 41 2.26 1.53 -5.93
N LEU A 42 2.45 2.02 -4.70
CA LEU A 42 1.39 2.68 -3.94
C LEU A 42 0.80 3.87 -4.69
N ARG A 43 1.63 4.69 -5.35
CA ARG A 43 1.13 5.83 -6.15
C ARG A 43 0.22 5.40 -7.30
N LYS A 44 0.37 4.19 -7.84
CA LYS A 44 -0.52 3.61 -8.86
C LYS A 44 -1.88 3.18 -8.29
N LEU A 45 -1.98 2.99 -6.97
CA LEU A 45 -3.21 2.60 -6.26
C LEU A 45 -4.05 3.78 -5.77
N LYS A 46 -3.74 5.02 -6.18
CA LYS A 46 -4.58 6.19 -5.86
C LYS A 46 -6.05 5.93 -6.26
N PRO A 47 -7.01 6.06 -5.32
CA PRO A 47 -8.42 5.83 -5.59
C PRO A 47 -8.94 6.61 -6.81
N SER A 48 -8.51 7.86 -6.98
CA SER A 48 -8.86 8.67 -8.15
C SER A 48 -8.41 8.08 -9.48
N LEU A 49 -7.24 7.43 -9.52
CA LEU A 49 -6.73 6.76 -10.73
C LEU A 49 -7.51 5.47 -11.03
N ILE A 50 -7.91 4.73 -9.99
CA ILE A 50 -8.75 3.54 -10.14
C ILE A 50 -10.14 3.95 -10.66
N VAL A 51 -10.73 5.01 -10.10
CA VAL A 51 -12.00 5.56 -10.56
C VAL A 51 -11.89 6.07 -12.00
N GLY A 52 -10.81 6.76 -12.36
CA GLY A 52 -10.55 7.20 -13.73
C GLY A 52 -10.52 6.01 -14.71
N ARG A 53 -9.76 4.95 -14.38
CA ARG A 53 -9.71 3.72 -15.19
C ARG A 53 -11.08 3.06 -15.31
N ALA A 54 -11.86 3.00 -14.23
CA ALA A 54 -13.21 2.44 -14.26
C ALA A 54 -14.17 3.25 -15.14
N LYS A 55 -13.93 4.57 -15.27
CA LYS A 55 -14.67 5.48 -16.16
C LYS A 55 -14.15 5.51 -17.60
N GLY A 56 -13.08 4.76 -17.91
CA GLY A 56 -12.43 4.79 -19.22
C GLY A 56 -11.54 6.02 -19.46
N GLU A 57 -11.29 6.83 -18.42
CA GLU A 57 -10.36 7.95 -18.48
C GLU A 57 -8.92 7.43 -18.27
N LEU A 58 -7.98 7.85 -19.12
CA LEU A 58 -6.57 7.46 -18.94
C LEU A 58 -5.98 8.14 -17.69
N PRO A 59 -5.19 7.40 -16.88
CA PRO A 59 -4.44 7.96 -15.76
C PRO A 59 -3.49 9.08 -16.23
N LYS A 60 -3.79 10.34 -15.87
CA LYS A 60 -3.02 11.53 -16.28
C LYS A 60 -1.71 11.73 -15.51
N ASN A 61 -1.39 10.86 -14.55
CA ASN A 61 -0.21 11.00 -13.68
C ASN A 61 1.08 10.37 -14.25
N GLN A 62 1.14 10.04 -15.54
CA GLN A 62 2.42 9.65 -16.16
C GLN A 62 3.22 10.92 -16.48
N GLU A 63 4.49 10.95 -16.06
CA GLU A 63 5.42 12.03 -16.41
C GLU A 63 5.51 12.20 -17.93
N PRO A 64 5.57 13.45 -18.44
CA PRO A 64 5.68 13.72 -19.87
C PRO A 64 7.08 13.32 -20.34
N GLY A 65 7.24 12.09 -20.86
CA GLY A 65 8.52 11.59 -21.38
C GLY A 65 8.68 10.07 -21.49
N ALA A 66 7.74 9.26 -21.01
CA ALA A 66 7.86 7.80 -21.11
C ALA A 66 7.80 7.29 -22.57
N PRO A 67 8.61 6.26 -22.94
CA PRO A 67 8.72 5.78 -24.31
C PRO A 67 7.39 5.28 -24.89
N ALA A 68 7.31 5.39 -26.22
CA ALA A 68 6.11 5.25 -27.04
C ALA A 68 5.13 4.14 -26.59
N ARG A 69 3.93 4.61 -26.25
CA ARG A 69 2.62 3.96 -26.23
C ARG A 69 2.61 2.51 -26.75
N PRO A 70 2.47 1.49 -25.88
CA PRO A 70 2.03 0.17 -26.30
C PRO A 70 0.67 0.31 -26.99
N ALA A 71 0.54 -0.25 -28.20
CA ALA A 71 -0.73 -0.27 -28.92
C ALA A 71 -1.80 -0.90 -28.03
N ALA A 72 -2.95 -0.21 -27.92
CA ALA A 72 -4.05 -0.71 -27.10
C ALA A 72 -4.56 -2.04 -27.70
N PRO A 73 -4.70 -3.08 -26.89
CA PRO A 73 -5.23 -4.37 -27.33
C PRO A 73 -6.67 -4.20 -27.82
N SER A 74 -6.95 -4.70 -29.02
CA SER A 74 -8.21 -4.45 -29.77
C SER A 74 -9.42 -5.26 -29.27
N GLY A 75 -9.38 -5.79 -28.04
CA GLY A 75 -10.42 -6.69 -27.54
C GLY A 75 -10.37 -6.90 -26.02
N PRO A 76 -11.39 -7.60 -25.47
CA PRO A 76 -11.46 -7.89 -24.03
C PRO A 76 -10.24 -8.70 -23.59
N GLN A 77 -9.40 -8.11 -22.73
CA GLN A 77 -8.18 -8.77 -22.24
C GLN A 77 -8.41 -9.68 -21.04
N LEU A 78 -9.55 -9.54 -20.37
CA LEU A 78 -9.87 -10.25 -19.15
C LEU A 78 -11.32 -10.72 -19.22
N ASP A 79 -11.52 -12.02 -19.04
CA ASP A 79 -12.84 -12.55 -18.75
C ASP A 79 -13.37 -11.93 -17.47
N ARG A 80 -14.68 -11.62 -17.47
CA ARG A 80 -15.34 -11.02 -16.31
C ARG A 80 -15.14 -11.96 -15.12
N PRO A 81 -14.51 -11.52 -14.02
CA PRO A 81 -14.30 -12.40 -12.89
C PRO A 81 -15.67 -12.86 -12.37
N LYS A 82 -15.87 -14.18 -12.27
CA LYS A 82 -16.98 -14.74 -11.50
C LYS A 82 -16.89 -14.12 -10.11
N LYS A 83 -17.97 -13.49 -9.64
CA LYS A 83 -18.06 -12.96 -8.27
C LYS A 83 -17.89 -14.12 -7.29
N GLN A 84 -16.65 -14.44 -6.90
CA GLN A 84 -16.38 -15.23 -5.72
C GLN A 84 -16.51 -14.27 -4.54
N GLY A 85 -17.47 -14.56 -3.67
CA GLY A 85 -17.66 -13.81 -2.43
C GLY A 85 -16.41 -13.94 -1.58
N GLY A 86 -15.70 -12.84 -1.39
CA GLY A 86 -14.60 -12.75 -0.43
C GLY A 86 -15.13 -12.63 1.01
N PRO A 87 -14.27 -12.83 2.02
CA PRO A 87 -14.63 -12.64 3.42
C PRO A 87 -15.22 -11.23 3.65
N ASN A 88 -16.21 -11.13 4.54
CA ASN A 88 -16.82 -9.84 4.87
C ASN A 88 -15.74 -8.86 5.39
N PRO A 89 -15.50 -7.71 4.73
CA PRO A 89 -14.43 -6.79 5.10
C PRO A 89 -14.59 -6.23 6.53
N LEU A 90 -15.83 -6.11 7.01
CA LEU A 90 -16.11 -5.67 8.38
C LEU A 90 -15.74 -6.75 9.41
N ALA A 91 -15.93 -8.03 9.06
CA ALA A 91 -15.52 -9.13 9.90
C ALA A 91 -13.99 -9.20 9.99
N LEU A 92 -13.29 -8.98 8.87
CA LEU A 92 -11.84 -8.92 8.85
C LEU A 92 -11.30 -7.76 9.70
N ALA A 93 -11.91 -6.58 9.58
CA ALA A 93 -11.56 -5.42 10.40
C ALA A 93 -11.82 -5.66 11.90
N GLY A 94 -12.96 -6.26 12.24
CA GLY A 94 -13.29 -6.63 13.62
C GLY A 94 -12.32 -7.64 14.21
N ALA A 95 -11.93 -8.65 13.43
CA ALA A 95 -10.95 -9.65 13.86
C ALA A 95 -9.57 -9.03 14.10
N ALA A 96 -9.08 -8.18 13.18
CA ALA A 96 -7.82 -7.48 13.34
C ALA A 96 -7.81 -6.57 14.59
N PHE A 97 -8.91 -5.84 14.82
CA PHE A 97 -9.07 -5.01 16.01
C PHE A 97 -9.06 -5.83 17.31
N GLY A 98 -9.80 -6.95 17.33
CA GLY A 98 -9.86 -7.86 18.48
C GLY A 98 -8.49 -8.44 18.84
N ILE A 99 -7.72 -8.90 17.84
CA ILE A 99 -6.35 -9.40 18.03
C ILE A 99 -5.45 -8.29 18.59
N GLY A 100 -5.53 -7.08 18.03
CA GLY A 100 -4.74 -5.94 18.50
C GLY A 100 -5.04 -5.56 19.96
N ALA A 101 -6.31 -5.57 20.36
CA ALA A 101 -6.72 -5.27 21.72
C ALA A 101 -6.22 -6.32 22.73
N VAL A 102 -6.30 -7.60 22.39
CA VAL A 102 -5.77 -8.69 23.23
C VAL A 102 -4.25 -8.57 23.36
N LEU A 103 -3.54 -8.34 22.25
CA LEU A 103 -2.09 -8.17 22.27
C LEU A 103 -1.67 -6.98 23.13
N ALA A 104 -2.35 -5.84 23.00
CA ALA A 104 -2.11 -4.66 23.82
C ALA A 104 -2.32 -4.97 25.31
N LYS A 105 -3.39 -5.68 25.66
CA LYS A 105 -3.70 -6.09 27.05
C LYS A 105 -2.61 -7.01 27.63
N VAL A 106 -2.08 -7.94 26.83
CA VAL A 106 -1.01 -8.85 27.26
C VAL A 106 0.30 -8.10 27.52
N ILE A 107 0.64 -7.12 26.66
CA ILE A 107 1.84 -6.28 26.85
C ILE A 107 1.69 -5.41 28.10
N ASP A 108 0.54 -4.75 28.26
CA ASP A 108 0.21 -3.93 29.43
C ASP A 108 0.31 -4.72 30.75
N TRP A 109 -0.19 -5.97 30.76
CA TRP A 109 -0.08 -6.85 31.91
C TRP A 109 1.38 -7.25 32.21
N ARG A 110 2.20 -7.54 31.19
CA ARG A 110 3.64 -7.81 31.41
C ARG A 110 4.42 -6.59 31.90
N GLY A 111 3.98 -5.37 31.59
CA GLY A 111 4.61 -4.13 32.07
C GLY A 111 4.41 -3.88 33.58
N HIS A 112 3.38 -4.46 34.19
CA HIS A 112 3.03 -4.24 35.60
C HIS A 112 3.82 -5.09 36.62
N ALA A 113 4.79 -5.91 36.18
CA ALA A 113 5.56 -6.81 37.04
C ALA A 113 6.83 -6.18 37.68
N HIS A 114 7.01 -4.86 37.61
CA HIS A 114 8.10 -4.17 38.33
C HIS A 114 7.55 -3.42 39.55
N PRO A 115 7.61 -3.99 40.78
CA PRO A 115 7.52 -3.19 41.99
C PRO A 115 8.75 -2.28 42.02
N LYS A 116 8.53 -0.97 41.88
CA LYS A 116 9.55 0.02 42.25
C LYS A 116 9.70 -0.06 43.77
N ARG A 117 10.88 -0.49 44.23
CA ARG A 117 11.34 -0.25 45.60
C ARG A 117 11.52 1.25 45.83
#